data_AF-A0A662V5P1-F1
#
_entry.id   AF-A0A662V5P1-F1
#
_cell.length_a   1.000
_cell.length_b   1.000
_cell.length_c   1.000
_cell.angle_alpha   90.00
_cell.angle_beta   90.00
_cell.angle_gamma   90.00
#
_symmetry.space_group_name_H-M   'P 1'
#
loop_
_entity.id
_entity.type
_entity.pdbx_description
1 polymer ?
#
loop_
_entity_poly.entity_id
_entity_poly.type
_entity_poly.pdbx_seq_one_letter_code
_entity_poly.pdbx_strand_id
1 'polypeptide(L)' 'MGVVVLESNRFFLVVLFWALFLLLVALAFYASQGNFGPGFVATLFLLVLTVGGITVMLWQIRREIFK' A
#
# COMPACT_ATOMS: atom_id res chain seq x y z
N MET A 1 -6.04 -25.66 -2.35
CA MET A 1 -5.37 -24.50 -2.99
C MET A 1 -5.88 -23.14 -2.48
N GLY A 2 -7.17 -22.96 -2.13
CA GLY A 2 -7.68 -21.66 -1.65
C GLY A 2 -7.10 -21.13 -0.32
N VAL A 3 -6.72 -22.02 0.62
CA VAL A 3 -6.17 -21.61 1.93
C VAL A 3 -4.78 -20.96 1.81
N VAL A 4 -3.93 -21.47 0.92
CA VAL A 4 -2.57 -20.94 0.68
C VAL A 4 -2.60 -19.56 0.02
N VAL A 5 -3.56 -19.34 -0.89
CA VAL A 5 -3.77 -18.04 -1.54
C VAL A 5 -4.26 -17.00 -0.52
N LEU A 6 -5.15 -17.39 0.39
CA LEU A 6 -5.69 -16.50 1.42
C LEU A 6 -4.62 -16.07 2.45
N GLU A 7 -3.77 -17.00 2.91
CA GLU A 7 -2.66 -16.67 3.81
C GLU A 7 -1.60 -15.78 3.14
N SER A 8 -1.25 -16.08 1.88
CA SER A 8 -0.31 -15.26 1.09
C SER A 8 -0.84 -13.83 0.87
N ASN A 9 -2.12 -13.70 0.53
CA ASN A 9 -2.78 -12.39 0.37
C ASN A 9 -2.79 -11.61 1.70
N ARG A 10 -3.03 -12.28 2.83
CA ARG A 10 -2.99 -11.64 4.15
C ARG A 10 -1.59 -11.14 4.50
N PHE A 11 -0.55 -11.94 4.27
CA PHE A 11 0.83 -11.53 4.52
C PHE A 11 1.22 -10.33 3.64
N PHE A 12 0.88 -10.38 2.35
CA PHE A 12 1.17 -9.29 1.42
C PHE A 12 0.42 -7.99 1.79
N LEU A 13 -0.84 -8.08 2.24
CA LEU A 13 -1.59 -6.93 2.75
C LEU A 13 -0.92 -6.31 3.99
N VAL A 14 -0.37 -7.13 4.90
CA VAL A 14 0.38 -6.61 6.05
C VAL A 14 1.66 -5.88 5.59
N VAL A 15 2.39 -6.43 4.62
CA VAL A 15 3.56 -5.76 4.04
C VAL A 15 3.19 -4.44 3.38
N LEU A 16 2.11 -4.41 2.58
CA LEU A 16 1.60 -3.18 1.97
C LEU A 16 1.15 -2.15 3.01
N PHE A 17 0.55 -2.59 4.11
CA PHE A 17 0.14 -1.72 5.20
C PHE A 17 1.34 -1.06 5.87
N TRP A 18 2.40 -1.83 6.17
CA TRP A 18 3.65 -1.28 6.70
C TRP A 18 4.35 -0.35 5.69
N ALA A 19 4.35 -0.69 4.41
CA ALA A 19 4.88 0.17 3.36
C ALA A 19 4.12 1.50 3.29
N LEU A 20 2.78 1.47 3.39
CA LEU A 20 1.94 2.66 3.41
C LEU A 20 2.23 3.54 4.63
N PHE A 21 2.42 2.94 5.80
CA PHE A 21 2.81 3.66 7.01
C PHE A 21 4.17 4.38 6.82
N LEU A 22 5.18 3.68 6.31
CA LEU A 22 6.50 4.27 6.05
C LEU A 22 6.44 5.40 5.01
N LEU A 23 5.62 5.24 3.96
CA LEU A 23 5.41 6.29 2.96
C LEU A 23 4.76 7.53 3.56
N LEU A 24 3.78 7.39 4.45
CA LEU A 24 3.18 8.52 5.17
C LEU A 24 4.19 9.23 6.06
N VAL A 25 5.03 8.48 6.78
CA VAL A 25 6.10 9.05 7.61
C VAL A 25 7.11 9.81 6.74
N ALA A 26 7.53 9.24 5.62
CA ALA A 26 8.43 9.91 4.67
C ALA A 26 7.78 11.19 4.10
N LEU A 27 6.50 11.14 3.75
CA LEU A 27 5.75 12.28 3.25
C LEU A 27 5.70 13.41 4.29
N ALA A 28 5.40 13.06 5.55
CA ALA A 28 5.35 14.00 6.66
C ALA A 28 6.72 14.62 6.93
N PHE A 29 7.80 13.84 6.81
CA PHE A 29 9.17 14.32 6.92
C PHE A 29 9.50 15.34 5.83
N TYR A 30 9.25 15.02 4.56
CA TYR A 30 9.46 15.96 3.46
C TYR A 30 8.62 17.23 3.60
N ALA A 31 7.34 17.09 4.00
CA ALA A 31 6.45 18.21 4.26
C ALA A 31 6.94 19.10 5.42
N SER A 32 7.47 18.49 6.50
CA SER A 32 8.03 19.22 7.64
C SER A 32 9.27 20.05 7.28
N GLN A 33 10.03 19.60 6.29
CA GLN A 33 11.17 20.34 5.75
C GLN A 33 10.80 21.33 4.65
N GLY A 34 9.51 21.38 4.24
CA GLY A 34 9.05 22.17 3.09
C GLY A 34 9.72 21.77 1.76
N ASN A 35 10.31 20.58 1.69
CA ASN A 35 11.06 20.11 0.53
C ASN A 35 10.16 19.29 -0.39
N PHE A 36 9.52 19.97 -1.34
CA PHE A 36 8.64 19.37 -2.35
C PHE A 36 9.38 18.95 -3.62
N GLY A 37 10.65 18.59 -3.50
CA GLY A 37 11.48 18.16 -4.63
C GLY A 37 11.08 16.80 -5.21
N PRO A 38 11.91 16.24 -6.11
CA PRO A 38 11.63 14.97 -6.80
C PRO A 38 11.36 13.80 -5.85
N GLY A 39 12.02 13.76 -4.68
CA GLY A 39 11.81 12.74 -3.66
C GLY A 39 10.40 12.77 -3.06
N PHE A 40 9.81 13.95 -2.86
CA PHE A 40 8.43 14.09 -2.38
C PHE A 40 7.43 13.58 -3.42
N VAL A 41 7.63 13.95 -4.69
CA VAL A 41 6.77 13.50 -5.80
C VAL A 41 6.87 11.99 -5.99
N ALA A 42 8.07 11.41 -5.93
CA ALA A 42 8.25 9.96 -5.97
C ALA A 42 7.54 9.26 -4.80
N THR A 43 7.62 9.83 -3.60
CA THR A 43 6.94 9.30 -2.40
C THR A 43 5.42 9.36 -2.54
N LEU A 44 4.87 10.48 -3.07
CA LEU A 44 3.44 10.59 -3.42
C LEU A 44 3.02 9.53 -4.43
N PHE A 45 3.80 9.34 -5.49
CA PHE A 45 3.51 8.36 -6.53
C PHE A 45 3.49 6.94 -5.97
N LEU A 46 4.49 6.57 -5.15
CA LEU A 46 4.53 5.29 -4.45
C LEU A 46 3.34 5.10 -3.50
N LEU A 47 2.91 6.18 -2.84
CA LEU A 47 1.73 6.14 -1.96
C LEU A 47 0.47 5.81 -2.75
N VAL A 48 0.26 6.46 -3.91
CA VAL A 48 -0.87 6.16 -4.80
C VAL A 48 -0.84 4.71 -5.29
N LEU A 49 0.33 4.21 -5.72
CA LEU A 49 0.47 2.80 -6.14
C LEU A 49 0.17 1.82 -5.01
N THR A 50 0.63 2.11 -3.80
CA THR A 50 0.43 1.26 -2.62
C THR A 50 -1.05 1.20 -2.26
N VAL A 51 -1.74 2.35 -2.21
CA VAL A 51 -3.19 2.42 -1.96
C VAL A 51 -3.97 1.70 -3.06
N GLY A 52 -3.58 1.88 -4.32
CA GLY A 52 -4.16 1.17 -5.46
C GLY A 52 -4.01 -0.35 -5.34
N GLY A 53 -2.81 -0.84 -5.01
CA GLY A 53 -2.54 -2.26 -4.79
C GLY A 53 -3.39 -2.87 -3.67
N ILE A 54 -3.49 -2.18 -2.53
CA ILE A 54 -4.34 -2.59 -1.40
C ILE A 54 -5.80 -2.68 -1.86
N THR A 55 -6.29 -1.69 -2.60
CA THR A 55 -7.69 -1.64 -3.05
C THR A 55 -8.00 -2.79 -4.01
N VAL A 56 -7.12 -3.07 -4.97
CA VAL A 56 -7.28 -4.17 -5.92
C VAL A 56 -7.27 -5.51 -5.20
N MET A 57 -6.35 -5.72 -4.26
CA MET A 57 -6.30 -6.97 -3.48
C MET A 57 -7.54 -7.16 -2.61
N LEU A 58 -7.99 -6.12 -1.91
CA LEU A 58 -9.23 -6.19 -1.13
C LEU A 58 -10.44 -6.50 -2.01
N TRP A 59 -10.48 -5.95 -3.23
CA TRP A 59 -11.52 -6.30 -4.20
C TRP A 59 -11.41 -7.76 -4.62
N GLN A 60 -10.22 -8.26 -4.98
CA GLN A 60 -10.04 -9.67 -5.33
C GLN A 60 -10.49 -10.60 -4.21
N ILE A 61 -10.09 -10.34 -2.97
CA ILE A 61 -10.52 -11.12 -1.79
C ILE A 61 -12.04 -11.08 -1.64
N ARG A 62 -12.67 -9.90 -1.78
CA ARG A 62 -14.14 -9.81 -1.75
C ARG A 62 -14.80 -10.64 -2.86
N ARG A 63 -14.26 -10.63 -4.08
CA ARG A 63 -14.80 -11.44 -5.19
C ARG A 63 -14.63 -12.93 -4.95
N GLU A 64 -13.55 -13.36 -4.29
CA GLU A 64 -13.31 -14.77 -3.98
C GLU A 64 -14.19 -15.28 -2.84
N ILE A 65 -14.53 -14.44 -1.86
CA ILE A 65 -15.40 -14.82 -0.73
C ILE A 65 -16.89 -14.82 -1.10
N PHE A 66 -17.32 -13.93 -1.98
CA PHE A 66 -18.73 -13.79 -2.41
C PHE A 66 -19.09 -14.55 -3.70
N LYS A 67 -18.22 -15.46 -4.16
CA LYS A 67 -18.50 -16.43 -5.22
C LYS A 67 -18.77 -17.80 -4.63
#